data_AF-A0A817IJN0-F1
#
_entry.id   AF-A0A817IJN0-F1
#
_cell.length_a   1.000
_cell.length_b   1.000
_cell.length_c   1.000
_cell.angle_alpha   90.00
_cell.angle_beta   90.00
_cell.angle_gamma   90.00
#
_symmetry.space_group_name_H-M   'P 1'
#
loop_
_entity.id
_entity.type
_entity.pdbx_description
1 polymer ?
#
loop_
_entity_poly.entity_id
_entity_poly.type
_entity_poly.pdbx_seq_one_letter_code
_entity_poly.pdbx_strand_id
1 'polypeptide(L)'
;MNLDSHIRDIWIAIGVLCGLGIVLAFIRTSVWYSRSGRQIIDLATIGQVLLYIINIIGTVFFIVMAGVSLWWLIFFKRQGSAFLVIPTSVQQGSFTALVVIAFSLKTLDILNLIMRQSSIDIFFMDWEKSKTNDTNDVSVWRTYFAANEYNELQTFRRISVTFHILSVLFFLKVINLENVATAQPGINLFPSSSDYTPGYNGILRVGIAFSMWLATALIQYLVYVIFYQRFVEDRIINFIDLCSISNISVFILTDNQYGYYLHGRSPHETTDVNVKDMMLNLKRESEEKIGRRGLEPNSDDQMYIVKVDRTFRSQYELLLRSYQSRILTRSNKKIEERESEILLASYRGLNEFLCAFINRSLPTYNYIIRPRWMLEKLLNCEFRSTRTSELLDKTDSIFYIDPDRNFAKTIFAGYENSLFIWNMATFLFIDYFAFNYVLAAIITYLLNLIAVQMRQSLGQQNLAKKTLIPKNFLI
;
A
#
# COMPACT_ATOMS: atom_id res chain seq x y z
N MET A 1 18.53 -20.49 38.23
CA MET A 1 17.52 -20.51 37.16
C MET A 1 18.13 -19.79 35.96
N ASN A 2 18.33 -20.47 34.83
CA ASN A 2 19.19 -19.99 33.74
C ASN A 2 18.50 -18.94 32.86
N LEU A 3 18.40 -17.71 33.35
CA LEU A 3 17.99 -16.57 32.54
C LEU A 3 18.92 -16.38 31.32
N ASP A 4 20.19 -16.73 31.47
CA ASP A 4 21.19 -16.67 30.40
C ASP A 4 20.91 -17.66 29.26
N SER A 5 20.31 -18.82 29.53
CA SER A 5 19.92 -19.73 28.45
C SER A 5 18.78 -19.13 27.63
N HIS A 6 17.79 -18.51 28.27
CA HIS A 6 16.69 -17.86 27.56
C HIS A 6 17.17 -16.67 26.71
N ILE A 7 18.11 -15.86 27.23
CA ILE A 7 18.72 -14.76 26.47
C ILE A 7 19.46 -15.30 25.25
N ARG A 8 20.21 -16.40 25.40
CA ARG A 8 20.90 -17.06 24.28
C ARG A 8 19.92 -17.54 23.22
N ASP A 9 18.79 -18.13 23.62
CA ASP A 9 17.76 -18.60 22.68
C ASP A 9 17.16 -17.45 21.86
N ILE A 10 16.98 -16.27 22.47
CA ILE A 10 16.54 -15.05 21.77
C ILE A 10 17.55 -14.64 20.70
N TRP A 11 18.85 -14.63 21.03
CA TRP A 11 19.90 -14.29 20.06
C TRP A 11 19.98 -15.28 18.89
N ILE A 12 19.81 -16.58 19.18
CA ILE A 12 19.75 -17.62 18.15
C ILE A 12 18.55 -17.37 17.23
N ALA A 13 17.36 -17.08 17.80
CA ALA A 13 16.16 -16.80 17.02
C ALA A 13 16.34 -15.58 16.09
N ILE A 14 16.94 -14.49 16.60
CA ILE A 14 17.27 -13.31 15.77
C ILE A 14 18.23 -13.68 14.66
N GLY A 15 19.31 -14.41 14.96
CA GLY A 15 20.30 -14.81 13.96
C GLY A 15 19.69 -15.65 12.83
N VAL A 16 18.89 -16.66 13.17
CA VAL A 16 18.22 -17.53 12.19
C VAL A 16 17.21 -16.76 11.35
N LEU A 17 16.34 -15.95 11.99
CA LEU A 17 15.31 -15.19 11.28
C LEU A 17 15.90 -14.08 10.40
N CYS A 18 16.98 -13.42 10.84
CA CYS A 18 17.70 -12.46 10.02
C CYS A 18 18.38 -13.15 8.82
N GLY A 19 18.97 -14.33 9.00
CA GLY A 19 19.56 -15.11 7.90
C GLY A 19 18.53 -15.46 6.82
N LEU A 20 17.38 -16.00 7.22
CA LEU A 20 16.26 -16.26 6.31
C LEU A 20 15.72 -14.97 5.69
N GLY A 21 15.66 -13.91 6.50
CA GLY A 21 15.21 -12.60 6.07
C GLY A 21 16.07 -11.98 4.97
N ILE A 22 17.39 -12.15 5.03
CA ILE A 22 18.32 -11.69 4.00
C ILE A 22 18.06 -12.43 2.68
N VAL A 23 17.83 -13.75 2.71
CA VAL A 23 17.47 -14.52 1.50
C VAL A 23 16.18 -13.99 0.87
N LEU A 24 15.15 -13.73 1.69
CA LEU A 24 13.91 -13.11 1.22
C LEU A 24 14.12 -11.69 0.65
N ALA A 25 15.05 -10.91 1.21
CA ALA A 25 15.42 -9.59 0.70
C ALA A 25 16.03 -9.69 -0.71
N PHE A 26 16.89 -10.67 -0.95
CA PHE A 26 17.48 -10.92 -2.27
C PHE A 26 16.42 -11.37 -3.28
N ILE A 27 15.50 -12.25 -2.89
CA ILE A 27 14.38 -12.66 -3.76
C ILE A 27 13.53 -11.44 -4.16
N ARG A 28 13.14 -10.61 -3.19
CA ARG A 28 12.36 -9.38 -3.46
C ARG A 28 13.12 -8.38 -4.32
N THR A 29 14.43 -8.24 -4.10
CA THR A 29 15.28 -7.42 -4.96
C THR A 29 15.30 -7.96 -6.38
N SER A 30 15.44 -9.28 -6.57
CA SER A 30 15.45 -9.89 -7.90
C SER A 30 14.15 -9.65 -8.66
N VAL A 31 13.01 -9.77 -7.98
CA VAL A 31 11.69 -9.43 -8.54
C VAL A 31 11.64 -7.95 -8.94
N TRP A 32 12.01 -7.04 -8.03
CA TRP A 32 12.03 -5.61 -8.32
C TRP A 32 12.99 -5.25 -9.47
N TYR A 33 14.15 -5.91 -9.54
CA TYR A 33 15.14 -5.72 -10.59
C TYR A 33 14.57 -6.12 -11.95
N SER A 34 13.88 -7.27 -12.02
CA SER A 34 13.16 -7.67 -13.23
C SER A 34 12.04 -6.71 -13.60
N ARG A 35 11.30 -6.15 -12.64
CA ARG A 35 10.20 -5.20 -12.88
C ARG A 35 10.68 -3.81 -13.28
N SER A 36 11.87 -3.44 -12.85
CA SER A 36 12.52 -2.18 -13.23
C SER A 36 13.14 -2.25 -14.63
N GLY A 37 13.31 -3.45 -15.20
CA GLY A 37 13.88 -3.64 -16.51
C GLY A 37 15.39 -3.36 -16.61
N ARG A 38 16.07 -3.23 -15.47
CA ARG A 38 17.49 -2.89 -15.40
C ARG A 38 18.36 -4.05 -15.93
N GLN A 39 19.47 -3.70 -16.57
CA GLN A 39 20.44 -4.66 -17.10
C GLN A 39 21.76 -4.66 -16.33
N ILE A 40 22.05 -3.60 -15.60
CA ILE A 40 23.29 -3.41 -14.84
C ILE A 40 22.93 -3.23 -13.36
N ILE A 41 23.72 -3.85 -12.48
CA ILE A 41 23.66 -3.60 -11.04
C ILE A 41 24.29 -2.24 -10.79
N ASP A 42 23.43 -1.25 -10.57
CA ASP A 42 23.81 0.13 -10.27
C ASP A 42 23.67 0.44 -8.77
N LEU A 43 24.15 1.62 -8.36
CA LEU A 43 24.05 2.07 -6.97
C LEU A 43 22.61 2.08 -6.45
N ALA A 44 21.64 2.37 -7.32
CA ALA A 44 20.23 2.33 -6.95
C ALA A 44 19.72 0.90 -6.70
N THR A 45 20.25 -0.12 -7.39
CA THR A 45 19.96 -1.53 -7.05
C THR A 45 20.53 -1.89 -5.67
N ILE A 46 21.73 -1.43 -5.34
CA ILE A 46 22.32 -1.64 -4.00
C ILE A 46 21.47 -0.95 -2.92
N GLY A 47 21.09 0.31 -3.16
CA GLY A 47 20.19 1.04 -2.26
C GLY A 47 18.86 0.32 -2.05
N GLN A 48 18.30 -0.28 -3.11
CA GLN A 48 17.07 -1.04 -3.01
C GLN A 48 17.20 -2.30 -2.16
N VAL A 49 18.32 -3.04 -2.28
CA VAL A 49 18.62 -4.20 -1.42
C VAL A 49 18.63 -3.77 0.04
N LEU A 50 19.33 -2.68 0.36
CA LEU A 50 19.42 -2.16 1.73
C LEU A 50 18.04 -1.80 2.30
N LEU A 51 17.18 -1.15 1.50
CA LEU A 51 15.82 -0.82 1.93
C LEU A 51 14.96 -2.06 2.21
N TYR A 52 15.10 -3.13 1.40
CA TYR A 52 14.42 -4.39 1.68
C TYR A 52 14.95 -5.11 2.91
N ILE A 53 16.27 -5.06 3.14
CA ILE A 53 16.90 -5.59 4.35
C ILE A 53 16.38 -4.83 5.59
N ILE A 54 16.34 -3.49 5.55
CA ILE A 54 15.82 -2.64 6.64
C ILE A 54 14.38 -3.04 6.99
N ASN A 55 13.51 -3.23 6.00
CA ASN A 55 12.14 -3.66 6.22
C ASN A 55 12.08 -5.04 6.92
N ILE A 56 12.79 -6.02 6.36
CA ILE A 56 12.72 -7.40 6.85
C ILE A 56 13.34 -7.52 8.24
N ILE A 57 14.52 -6.96 8.46
CA ILE A 57 15.17 -6.93 9.78
C ILE A 57 14.30 -6.18 10.79
N GLY A 58 13.75 -5.02 10.44
CA GLY A 58 12.82 -4.30 11.31
C GLY A 58 11.60 -5.14 11.70
N THR A 59 11.09 -5.96 10.77
CA THR A 59 9.98 -6.89 11.05
C THR A 59 10.41 -8.03 11.98
N VAL A 60 11.58 -8.62 11.74
CA VAL A 60 12.13 -9.71 12.57
C VAL A 60 12.33 -9.22 14.01
N PHE A 61 12.99 -8.07 14.18
CA PHE A 61 13.22 -7.49 15.51
C PHE A 61 11.91 -7.17 16.22
N PHE A 62 10.91 -6.66 15.50
CA PHE A 62 9.58 -6.42 16.05
C PHE A 62 8.90 -7.72 16.51
N ILE A 63 8.91 -8.77 15.68
CA ILE A 63 8.31 -10.08 16.01
C ILE A 63 9.01 -10.72 17.21
N VAL A 64 10.33 -10.69 17.26
CA VAL A 64 11.08 -11.25 18.40
C VAL A 64 10.79 -10.46 19.68
N MET A 65 10.80 -9.13 19.62
CA MET A 65 10.45 -8.26 20.76
C MET A 65 9.03 -8.55 21.28
N ALA A 66 8.06 -8.69 20.37
CA ALA A 66 6.69 -9.05 20.72
C ALA A 66 6.57 -10.46 21.31
N GLY A 67 7.24 -11.45 20.71
CA GLY A 67 7.25 -12.83 21.19
C GLY A 67 7.87 -12.97 22.58
N VAL A 68 8.99 -12.29 22.81
CA VAL A 68 9.67 -12.21 24.11
C VAL A 68 8.73 -11.59 25.16
N SER A 69 8.17 -10.42 24.88
CA SER A 69 7.28 -9.74 25.83
C SER A 69 6.02 -10.55 26.15
N LEU A 70 5.42 -11.22 25.16
CA LEU A 70 4.31 -12.15 25.35
C LEU A 70 4.68 -13.38 26.18
N TRP A 71 5.83 -14.00 25.90
CA TRP A 71 6.30 -15.16 26.64
C TRP A 71 6.49 -14.81 28.13
N TRP A 72 7.16 -13.69 28.42
CA TRP A 72 7.27 -13.21 29.80
C TRP A 72 5.91 -12.92 30.41
N LEU A 73 5.00 -12.23 29.69
CA LEU A 73 3.66 -11.93 30.19
C LEU A 73 2.91 -13.22 30.60
N ILE A 74 2.88 -14.23 29.75
CA ILE A 74 2.10 -15.46 29.99
C ILE A 74 2.72 -16.30 31.10
N PHE A 75 4.01 -16.63 31.00
CA PHE A 75 4.64 -17.57 31.92
C PHE A 75 4.93 -16.95 33.28
N PHE A 76 5.30 -15.67 33.35
CA PHE A 76 5.50 -14.99 34.62
C PHE A 76 4.19 -14.79 35.38
N LYS A 77 3.09 -14.49 34.68
CA LYS A 77 1.81 -14.22 35.34
C LYS A 77 1.03 -15.46 35.73
N ARG A 78 1.19 -16.56 35.00
CA ARG A 78 0.52 -17.84 35.31
C ARG A 78 1.34 -18.77 36.21
N GLN A 79 2.45 -18.30 36.80
CA GLN A 79 3.26 -19.15 37.65
C GLN A 79 2.60 -19.38 39.02
N GLY A 80 2.43 -20.66 39.40
CA GLY A 80 2.01 -21.07 40.76
C GLY A 80 3.19 -21.32 41.71
N SER A 81 4.36 -21.63 41.15
CA SER A 81 5.65 -21.74 41.84
C SER A 81 6.68 -20.91 41.07
N ALA A 82 7.72 -20.41 41.74
CA ALA A 82 8.73 -19.54 41.12
C ALA A 82 9.53 -20.27 40.03
N PHE A 83 9.08 -20.15 38.78
CA PHE A 83 9.71 -20.75 37.59
C PHE A 83 10.30 -19.70 36.65
N LEU A 84 9.83 -18.45 36.68
CA LEU A 84 10.35 -17.37 35.85
C LEU A 84 10.57 -16.10 36.69
N VAL A 85 11.75 -15.51 36.57
CA VAL A 85 12.11 -14.24 37.22
C VAL A 85 12.15 -13.13 36.17
N ILE A 86 11.75 -11.92 36.57
CA ILE A 86 11.84 -10.73 35.72
C ILE A 86 13.32 -10.37 35.49
N PRO A 87 13.73 -10.02 34.25
CA PRO A 87 15.12 -9.67 33.96
C PRO A 87 15.58 -8.43 34.74
N THR A 88 16.84 -8.43 35.18
CA THR A 88 17.49 -7.28 35.82
C THR A 88 17.72 -6.15 34.82
N SER A 89 17.98 -4.93 35.31
CA SER A 89 18.20 -3.74 34.46
C SER A 89 19.32 -3.91 33.41
N VAL A 90 20.38 -4.66 33.74
CA VAL A 90 21.48 -4.98 32.82
C VAL A 90 20.99 -5.91 31.70
N GLN A 91 20.22 -6.95 32.05
CA GLN A 91 19.67 -7.90 31.08
C GLN A 91 18.55 -7.29 30.23
N GLN A 92 17.87 -6.25 30.72
CA GLN A 92 16.91 -5.46 29.94
C GLN A 92 17.58 -4.64 28.84
N GLY A 93 18.89 -4.37 28.92
CA GLY A 93 19.60 -3.60 27.89
C GLY A 93 19.44 -4.18 26.48
N SER A 94 19.51 -5.50 26.35
CA SER A 94 19.29 -6.18 25.06
C SER A 94 17.85 -6.01 24.55
N PHE A 95 16.85 -6.07 25.45
CA PHE A 95 15.45 -5.85 25.08
C PHE A 95 15.19 -4.39 24.67
N THR A 96 15.76 -3.43 25.41
CA THR A 96 15.71 -2.01 25.05
C THR A 96 16.27 -1.77 23.65
N ALA A 97 17.41 -2.39 23.31
CA ALA A 97 17.99 -2.30 21.97
C ALA A 97 17.05 -2.86 20.89
N LEU A 98 16.35 -3.98 21.15
CA LEU A 98 15.36 -4.53 20.22
C LEU A 98 14.22 -3.55 19.96
N VAL A 99 13.67 -2.93 21.01
CA VAL A 99 12.59 -1.92 20.90
C VAL A 99 13.03 -0.73 20.06
N VAL A 100 14.23 -0.17 20.33
CA VAL A 100 14.77 0.99 19.62
C VAL A 100 15.04 0.67 18.14
N ILE A 101 15.69 -0.46 17.86
CA ILE A 101 16.04 -0.88 16.49
C ILE A 101 14.78 -1.19 15.69
N ALA A 102 13.82 -1.93 16.26
CA ALA A 102 12.57 -2.26 15.60
C ALA A 102 11.79 -0.99 15.20
N PHE A 103 11.63 -0.05 16.12
CA PHE A 103 10.95 1.22 15.86
C PHE A 103 11.67 2.06 14.79
N SER A 104 12.99 2.21 14.90
CA SER A 104 13.79 3.02 13.97
C SER A 104 13.74 2.46 12.55
N LEU A 105 13.97 1.15 12.38
CA LEU A 105 13.92 0.50 11.07
C LEU A 105 12.51 0.52 10.47
N LYS A 106 11.46 0.35 11.29
CA LYS A 106 10.07 0.45 10.81
C LYS A 106 9.67 1.87 10.41
N THR A 107 10.18 2.87 11.08
CA THR A 107 9.96 4.27 10.67
C THR A 107 10.61 4.55 9.32
N LEU A 108 11.85 4.08 9.10
CA LEU A 108 12.51 4.19 7.80
C LEU A 108 11.76 3.43 6.69
N ASP A 109 11.23 2.24 6.99
CA ASP A 109 10.42 1.46 6.05
C ASP A 109 9.15 2.20 5.61
N ILE A 110 8.42 2.84 6.54
CA ILE A 110 7.22 3.62 6.21
C ILE A 110 7.55 4.87 5.41
N LEU A 111 8.65 5.57 5.73
CA LEU A 111 9.09 6.73 4.92
C LEU A 111 9.40 6.30 3.48
N ASN A 112 10.14 5.21 3.31
CA ASN A 112 10.42 4.64 1.99
C ASN A 112 9.13 4.21 1.26
N LEU A 113 8.18 3.59 1.97
CA LEU A 113 6.87 3.24 1.41
C LEU A 113 6.13 4.47 0.87
N ILE A 114 6.04 5.55 1.65
CA ILE A 114 5.38 6.79 1.25
C ILE A 114 6.06 7.39 0.02
N MET A 115 7.40 7.42 0.00
CA MET A 115 8.16 7.94 -1.14
C MET A 115 7.93 7.11 -2.41
N ARG A 116 7.93 5.78 -2.31
CA ARG A 116 7.66 4.89 -3.45
C ARG A 116 6.26 5.07 -3.99
N GLN A 117 5.25 5.06 -3.12
CA GLN A 117 3.85 5.24 -3.55
C GLN A 117 3.58 6.63 -4.14
N SER A 118 4.27 7.66 -3.63
CA SER A 118 4.13 9.02 -4.14
C SER A 118 4.93 9.27 -5.43
N SER A 119 5.71 8.29 -5.90
CA SER A 119 6.51 8.39 -7.14
C SER A 119 5.95 7.53 -8.28
N ILE A 120 4.76 6.96 -8.09
CA ILE A 120 4.09 6.10 -9.08
C ILE A 120 3.72 6.92 -10.33
N ASP A 121 3.93 6.36 -11.52
CA ASP A 121 3.44 6.95 -12.76
C ASP A 121 1.97 6.54 -12.94
N ILE A 122 1.06 7.52 -12.99
CA ILE A 122 -0.37 7.29 -13.22
C ILE A 122 -0.85 8.12 -14.41
N PHE A 123 -1.65 7.51 -15.27
CA PHE A 123 -2.27 8.13 -16.41
C PHE A 123 -3.74 7.74 -16.50
N PHE A 124 -4.62 8.73 -16.67
CA PHE A 124 -6.04 8.53 -16.95
C PHE A 124 -6.25 8.58 -18.45
N MET A 125 -6.73 7.46 -19.00
CA MET A 125 -7.00 7.26 -20.42
C MET A 125 -8.49 7.46 -20.66
N ASP A 126 -8.83 8.44 -21.48
CA ASP A 126 -10.22 8.75 -21.85
C ASP A 126 -10.56 8.04 -23.17
N TRP A 127 -11.60 7.22 -23.15
CA TRP A 127 -12.07 6.46 -24.30
C TRP A 127 -13.08 7.22 -25.17
N GLU A 128 -13.58 8.35 -24.69
CA GLU A 128 -14.57 9.13 -25.42
C GLU A 128 -13.94 9.82 -26.63
N LYS A 129 -14.66 9.78 -27.74
CA LYS A 129 -14.27 10.43 -28.98
C LYS A 129 -15.12 11.66 -29.18
N SER A 130 -14.55 12.67 -29.83
CA SER A 130 -15.35 13.83 -30.23
C SER A 130 -16.48 13.39 -31.17
N LYS A 131 -17.68 13.95 -30.96
CA LYS A 131 -18.85 13.73 -31.80
C LYS A 131 -18.78 14.53 -33.10
N THR A 132 -18.00 15.61 -33.11
CA THR A 132 -17.72 16.46 -34.27
C THR A 132 -16.27 16.24 -34.72
N ASN A 133 -15.90 16.72 -35.91
CA ASN A 133 -14.49 16.73 -36.32
C ASN A 133 -13.63 17.66 -35.43
N ASP A 134 -14.26 18.45 -34.54
CA ASP A 134 -13.55 19.28 -33.58
C ASP A 134 -13.12 18.44 -32.38
N THR A 135 -11.82 18.21 -32.28
CA THR A 135 -11.17 17.47 -31.18
C THR A 135 -11.35 18.10 -29.78
N ASN A 136 -12.04 19.24 -29.67
CA ASN A 136 -12.24 20.01 -28.44
C ASN A 136 -13.58 19.74 -27.74
N ASP A 137 -14.48 18.94 -28.32
CA ASP A 137 -15.83 18.74 -27.76
C ASP A 137 -15.91 17.68 -26.64
N VAL A 138 -14.79 17.01 -26.29
CA VAL A 138 -14.80 16.00 -25.23
C VAL A 138 -14.67 16.65 -23.85
N SER A 139 -15.63 16.37 -22.98
CA SER A 139 -15.67 16.85 -21.60
C SER A 139 -14.52 16.29 -20.75
N VAL A 140 -13.71 17.18 -20.19
CA VAL A 140 -12.57 16.86 -19.30
C VAL A 140 -13.05 16.48 -17.88
N TRP A 141 -14.28 16.83 -17.51
CA TRP A 141 -14.79 16.69 -16.14
C TRP A 141 -14.78 15.26 -15.62
N ARG A 142 -15.01 14.27 -16.48
CA ARG A 142 -14.95 12.85 -16.12
C ARG A 142 -13.56 12.47 -15.62
N THR A 143 -12.51 12.96 -16.30
CA THR A 143 -11.11 12.73 -15.94
C THR A 143 -10.77 13.40 -14.62
N TYR A 144 -11.28 14.60 -14.38
CA TYR A 144 -11.12 15.29 -13.10
C TYR A 144 -11.83 14.55 -11.97
N PHE A 145 -13.04 14.07 -12.21
CA PHE A 145 -13.81 13.30 -11.22
C PHE A 145 -13.09 11.99 -10.86
N ALA A 146 -12.67 11.21 -11.86
CA ALA A 146 -11.90 9.98 -11.63
C ALA A 146 -10.57 10.25 -10.89
N ALA A 147 -9.89 11.36 -11.20
CA ALA A 147 -8.67 11.72 -10.51
C ALA A 147 -8.88 12.18 -9.07
N ASN A 148 -9.96 12.92 -8.80
CA ASN A 148 -10.33 13.32 -7.45
C ASN A 148 -10.62 12.09 -6.59
N GLU A 149 -11.44 11.17 -7.09
CA GLU A 149 -11.76 9.93 -6.38
C GLU A 149 -10.51 9.08 -6.15
N TYR A 150 -9.59 9.00 -7.12
CA TYR A 150 -8.30 8.36 -6.89
C TYR A 150 -7.47 9.07 -5.81
N ASN A 151 -7.48 10.41 -5.77
CA ASN A 151 -6.77 11.21 -4.77
C ASN A 151 -7.24 10.89 -3.35
N GLU A 152 -8.56 10.80 -3.15
CA GLU A 152 -9.16 10.42 -1.87
C GLU A 152 -8.82 8.99 -1.46
N LEU A 153 -8.74 8.06 -2.42
CA LEU A 153 -8.38 6.66 -2.17
C LEU A 153 -6.94 6.46 -1.73
N GLN A 154 -6.04 7.40 -2.00
CA GLN A 154 -4.60 7.22 -1.74
C GLN A 154 -4.27 6.91 -0.28
N THR A 155 -4.98 7.56 0.64
CA THR A 155 -4.79 7.44 2.09
C THR A 155 -5.80 6.50 2.74
N PHE A 156 -6.66 5.85 1.95
CA PHE A 156 -7.64 4.90 2.46
C PHE A 156 -6.99 3.77 3.26
N ARG A 157 -7.53 3.53 4.45
CA ARG A 157 -7.13 2.49 5.40
C ARG A 157 -8.33 1.59 5.69
N ARG A 158 -8.10 0.29 5.77
CA ARG A 158 -9.15 -0.68 6.13
C ARG A 158 -9.49 -0.60 7.61
N ILE A 159 -8.47 -0.34 8.44
CA ILE A 159 -8.61 -0.21 9.88
C ILE A 159 -8.58 1.27 10.25
N SER A 160 -9.62 1.73 10.94
CA SER A 160 -9.65 3.09 11.51
C SER A 160 -8.65 3.20 12.66
N VAL A 161 -7.56 3.93 12.44
CA VAL A 161 -6.48 4.11 13.42
C VAL A 161 -6.99 4.83 14.67
N THR A 162 -7.85 5.84 14.51
CA THR A 162 -8.44 6.60 15.63
C THR A 162 -9.24 5.69 16.55
N PHE A 163 -10.17 4.90 15.99
CA PHE A 163 -10.98 3.98 16.78
C PHE A 163 -10.12 2.87 17.41
N HIS A 164 -9.08 2.41 16.72
CA HIS A 164 -8.13 1.44 17.23
C HIS A 164 -7.39 1.94 18.48
N ILE A 165 -6.76 3.10 18.40
CA ILE A 165 -6.01 3.69 19.52
C ILE A 165 -6.92 3.95 20.72
N LEU A 166 -8.13 4.47 20.49
CA LEU A 166 -9.12 4.70 21.55
C LEU A 166 -9.56 3.40 22.23
N SER A 167 -9.82 2.35 21.45
CA SER A 167 -10.20 1.04 21.97
C SER A 167 -9.08 0.42 22.82
N VAL A 168 -7.83 0.47 22.32
CA VAL A 168 -6.67 -0.01 23.09
C VAL A 168 -6.50 0.76 24.39
N LEU A 169 -6.62 2.09 24.37
CA LEU A 169 -6.58 2.92 25.57
C LEU A 169 -7.70 2.59 26.55
N PHE A 170 -8.92 2.37 26.07
CA PHE A 170 -10.04 1.98 26.91
C PHE A 170 -9.74 0.70 27.69
N PHE A 171 -9.27 -0.35 27.01
CA PHE A 171 -8.91 -1.59 27.68
C PHE A 171 -7.70 -1.45 28.62
N LEU A 172 -6.64 -0.76 28.21
CA LEU A 172 -5.44 -0.63 29.03
C LEU A 172 -5.66 0.26 30.25
N LYS A 173 -6.32 1.42 30.07
CA LYS A 173 -6.40 2.47 31.09
C LYS A 173 -7.76 2.55 31.81
N VAL A 174 -8.87 2.36 31.11
CA VAL A 174 -10.21 2.48 31.73
C VAL A 174 -10.60 1.19 32.46
N ILE A 175 -10.31 0.03 31.86
CA ILE A 175 -10.53 -1.29 32.50
C ILE A 175 -9.42 -1.64 33.50
N ASN A 176 -8.33 -0.87 33.54
CA ASN A 176 -7.13 -1.12 34.36
C ASN A 176 -6.37 -2.41 34.02
N LEU A 177 -6.37 -2.84 32.75
CA LEU A 177 -5.47 -3.93 32.31
C LEU A 177 -3.99 -3.56 32.45
N GLU A 178 -3.65 -2.27 32.61
CA GLU A 178 -2.29 -1.83 32.97
C GLU A 178 -1.77 -2.50 34.24
N ASN A 179 -2.64 -2.86 35.19
CA ASN A 179 -2.25 -3.53 36.43
C ASN A 179 -1.70 -4.95 36.19
N VAL A 180 -2.00 -5.55 35.04
CA VAL A 180 -1.37 -6.81 34.61
C VAL A 180 0.12 -6.62 34.35
N ALA A 181 0.62 -5.42 34.04
CA ALA A 181 2.04 -5.16 33.81
C ALA A 181 2.90 -5.02 35.09
N THR A 182 2.29 -5.14 36.27
CA THR A 182 3.00 -5.05 37.57
C THR A 182 3.98 -6.22 37.77
N ALA A 183 5.07 -5.99 38.51
CA ALA A 183 6.11 -6.99 38.77
C ALA A 183 5.73 -8.06 39.82
N GLN A 184 4.44 -8.40 39.96
CA GLN A 184 3.94 -9.49 40.80
C GLN A 184 3.43 -10.66 39.94
N PRO A 185 3.63 -11.92 40.37
CA PRO A 185 2.92 -13.06 39.79
C PRO A 185 1.41 -12.94 40.03
N GLY A 186 0.60 -13.51 39.13
CA GLY A 186 -0.86 -13.42 39.20
C GLY A 186 -1.46 -12.17 38.53
N ILE A 187 -2.78 -12.22 38.36
CA ILE A 187 -3.57 -11.17 37.71
C ILE A 187 -4.49 -10.57 38.78
N ASN A 188 -4.24 -9.31 39.14
CA ASN A 188 -5.15 -8.53 39.95
C ASN A 188 -5.41 -7.19 39.25
N LEU A 189 -6.65 -6.97 38.80
CA LEU A 189 -7.05 -5.76 38.07
C LEU A 189 -7.42 -4.62 39.01
N PHE A 190 -7.87 -4.94 40.23
CA PHE A 190 -8.34 -3.97 41.22
C PHE A 190 -7.65 -4.28 42.55
N PRO A 191 -6.38 -3.90 42.72
CA PRO A 191 -5.68 -4.06 43.98
C PRO A 191 -6.38 -3.23 45.08
N SER A 192 -6.49 -3.80 46.28
CA SER A 192 -7.05 -3.07 47.42
C SER A 192 -6.07 -1.98 47.84
N SER A 193 -6.56 -0.89 48.45
CA SER A 193 -5.69 0.21 48.93
C SER A 193 -4.67 -0.22 49.99
N SER A 194 -4.89 -1.36 50.65
CA SER A 194 -3.99 -1.99 51.60
C SER A 194 -2.91 -2.88 50.95
N ASP A 195 -3.07 -3.24 49.67
CA ASP A 195 -2.19 -4.19 49.01
C ASP A 195 -0.94 -3.47 48.49
N TYR A 196 0.23 -4.05 48.75
CA TYR A 196 1.47 -3.56 48.15
C TYR A 196 1.45 -3.80 46.63
N THR A 197 1.41 -2.73 45.84
CA THR A 197 1.50 -2.80 44.38
C THR A 197 2.95 -2.58 43.92
N PRO A 198 3.66 -3.61 43.43
CA PRO A 198 4.99 -3.41 42.90
C PRO A 198 4.97 -2.57 41.63
N GLY A 199 6.09 -1.93 41.33
CA GLY A 199 6.24 -1.10 40.12
C GLY A 199 5.99 -1.87 38.82
N TYR A 200 5.67 -1.11 37.77
CA TYR A 200 5.48 -1.66 36.43
C TYR A 200 6.79 -2.16 35.84
N ASN A 201 6.72 -3.24 35.07
CA ASN A 201 7.86 -3.74 34.30
C ASN A 201 7.68 -3.46 32.80
N GLY A 202 8.68 -2.86 32.16
CA GLY A 202 8.62 -2.49 30.73
C GLY A 202 8.33 -3.68 29.79
N ILE A 203 8.89 -4.86 30.06
CA ILE A 203 8.68 -6.05 29.21
C ILE A 203 7.22 -6.53 29.30
N LEU A 204 6.68 -6.62 30.52
CA LEU A 204 5.28 -7.02 30.74
C LEU A 204 4.32 -5.98 30.17
N ARG A 205 4.67 -4.70 30.28
CA ARG A 205 3.90 -3.57 29.78
C ARG A 205 3.78 -3.57 28.25
N VAL A 206 4.89 -3.86 27.57
CA VAL A 206 4.93 -4.11 26.11
C VAL A 206 4.09 -5.33 25.75
N GLY A 207 4.16 -6.41 26.54
CA GLY A 207 3.41 -7.65 26.28
C GLY A 207 1.89 -7.46 26.36
N ILE A 208 1.38 -6.79 27.39
CA ILE A 208 -0.07 -6.53 27.52
C ILE A 208 -0.55 -5.53 26.46
N ALA A 209 0.24 -4.50 26.16
CA ALA A 209 -0.08 -3.55 25.10
C ALA A 209 -0.14 -4.24 23.72
N PHE A 210 0.87 -5.05 23.38
CA PHE A 210 0.89 -5.83 22.15
C PHE A 210 -0.32 -6.76 22.05
N SER A 211 -0.66 -7.46 23.13
CA SER A 211 -1.85 -8.33 23.19
C SER A 211 -3.13 -7.56 22.90
N MET A 212 -3.30 -6.38 23.50
CA MET A 212 -4.48 -5.55 23.29
C MET A 212 -4.56 -4.97 21.89
N TRP A 213 -3.44 -4.54 21.31
CA TRP A 213 -3.37 -4.11 19.91
C TRP A 213 -3.81 -5.24 18.96
N LEU A 214 -3.30 -6.47 19.13
CA LEU A 214 -3.70 -7.61 18.30
C LEU A 214 -5.17 -7.99 18.49
N ALA A 215 -5.65 -8.07 19.73
CA ALA A 215 -7.04 -8.43 20.01
C ALA A 215 -8.02 -7.42 19.40
N THR A 216 -7.72 -6.12 19.55
CA THR A 216 -8.55 -5.05 18.97
C THR A 216 -8.48 -5.08 17.44
N ALA A 217 -7.32 -5.37 16.85
CA ALA A 217 -7.15 -5.44 15.41
C ALA A 217 -7.93 -6.62 14.81
N LEU A 218 -7.92 -7.77 15.48
CA LEU A 218 -8.67 -8.95 15.06
C LEU A 218 -10.18 -8.65 15.04
N ILE A 219 -10.71 -8.04 16.10
CA ILE A 219 -12.13 -7.67 16.18
C ILE A 219 -12.48 -6.67 15.06
N GLN A 220 -11.68 -5.61 14.89
CA GLN A 220 -11.93 -4.61 13.85
C GLN A 220 -11.84 -5.21 12.44
N TYR A 221 -10.88 -6.09 12.18
CA TYR A 221 -10.73 -6.77 10.90
C TYR A 221 -11.93 -7.67 10.59
N LEU A 222 -12.40 -8.45 11.58
CA LEU A 222 -13.60 -9.28 11.43
C LEU A 222 -14.83 -8.42 11.14
N VAL A 223 -15.01 -7.30 11.87
CA VAL A 223 -16.11 -6.36 11.61
C VAL A 223 -16.01 -5.77 10.21
N TYR A 224 -14.81 -5.38 9.78
CA TYR A 224 -14.60 -4.82 8.44
C TYR A 224 -14.94 -5.84 7.35
N VAL A 225 -14.40 -7.06 7.40
CA VAL A 225 -14.58 -8.05 6.33
C VAL A 225 -16.00 -8.62 6.30
N ILE A 226 -16.56 -8.94 7.47
CA ILE A 226 -17.87 -9.61 7.55
C ILE A 226 -19.00 -8.60 7.32
N PHE A 227 -18.90 -7.40 7.91
CA PHE A 227 -19.97 -6.42 7.89
C PHE A 227 -19.71 -5.28 6.92
N TYR A 228 -18.66 -4.49 7.14
CA TYR A 228 -18.48 -3.23 6.42
C TYR A 228 -18.27 -3.42 4.91
N GLN A 229 -17.32 -4.27 4.53
CA GLN A 229 -16.99 -4.50 3.13
C GLN A 229 -18.12 -5.17 2.35
N ARG A 230 -18.91 -6.03 3.01
CA ARG A 230 -19.97 -6.79 2.35
C ARG A 230 -21.30 -6.03 2.26
N PHE A 231 -21.64 -5.25 3.28
CA PHE A 231 -22.96 -4.63 3.41
C PHE A 231 -22.97 -3.11 3.35
N VAL A 232 -21.83 -2.44 3.52
CA VAL A 232 -21.75 -0.98 3.56
C VAL A 232 -21.09 -0.44 2.30
N GLU A 233 -19.79 -0.67 2.13
CA GLU A 233 -19.04 -0.04 1.05
C GLU A 233 -17.75 -0.80 0.72
N ASP A 234 -17.48 -0.99 -0.58
CA ASP A 234 -16.17 -1.42 -1.08
C ASP A 234 -15.55 -0.33 -1.96
N ARG A 235 -14.77 0.55 -1.33
CA ARG A 235 -14.19 1.72 -2.00
C ARG A 235 -13.33 1.40 -3.22
N ILE A 236 -12.67 0.24 -3.23
CA ILE A 236 -11.82 -0.16 -4.36
C ILE A 236 -12.68 -0.55 -5.56
N ILE A 237 -13.77 -1.28 -5.33
CA ILE A 237 -14.71 -1.63 -6.40
C ILE A 237 -15.47 -0.40 -6.88
N ASN A 238 -15.96 0.44 -5.97
CA ASN A 238 -16.66 1.68 -6.30
C ASN A 238 -15.84 2.56 -7.26
N PHE A 239 -14.52 2.63 -7.05
CA PHE A 239 -13.63 3.36 -7.95
C PHE A 239 -13.55 2.76 -9.36
N ILE A 240 -13.53 1.43 -9.48
CA ILE A 240 -13.48 0.73 -10.76
C ILE A 240 -14.81 0.87 -11.49
N ASP A 241 -15.91 0.74 -10.77
CA ASP A 241 -17.26 0.98 -11.29
C ASP A 241 -17.39 2.41 -11.79
N LEU A 242 -16.87 3.38 -11.04
CA LEU A 242 -16.84 4.77 -11.45
C LEU A 242 -16.04 4.97 -12.74
N CYS A 243 -14.86 4.37 -12.84
CA CYS A 243 -14.04 4.42 -14.05
C CYS A 243 -14.81 3.88 -15.26
N SER A 244 -15.56 2.78 -15.08
CA SER A 244 -16.39 2.16 -16.12
C SER A 244 -17.56 3.02 -16.55
N ILE A 245 -18.24 3.66 -15.59
CA ILE A 245 -19.34 4.58 -15.85
C ILE A 245 -18.83 5.86 -16.54
N SER A 246 -17.64 6.31 -16.17
CA SER A 246 -17.03 7.55 -16.68
C SER A 246 -16.27 7.35 -18.00
N ASN A 247 -16.24 6.12 -18.54
CA ASN A 247 -15.49 5.74 -19.74
C ASN A 247 -13.97 6.05 -19.65
N ILE A 248 -13.40 5.90 -18.45
CA ILE A 248 -12.00 6.21 -18.19
C ILE A 248 -11.29 4.96 -17.70
N SER A 249 -10.20 4.64 -18.38
CA SER A 249 -9.25 3.63 -17.91
C SER A 249 -8.11 4.27 -17.14
N VAL A 250 -7.56 3.54 -16.17
CA VAL A 250 -6.41 4.01 -15.39
C VAL A 250 -5.23 3.12 -15.67
N PHE A 251 -4.15 3.69 -16.17
CA PHE A 251 -2.89 3.00 -16.42
C PHE A 251 -1.84 3.46 -15.41
N ILE A 252 -1.34 2.54 -14.61
CA ILE A 252 -0.48 2.81 -13.46
C ILE A 252 0.78 1.98 -13.57
N LEU A 253 1.95 2.61 -13.47
CA LEU A 253 3.24 1.95 -13.40
C LEU A 253 3.87 2.25 -12.03
N THR A 254 3.96 1.21 -11.19
CA THR A 254 4.62 1.31 -9.89
C THR A 254 6.13 1.17 -10.00
N ASP A 255 6.58 0.33 -10.93
CA ASP A 255 7.97 0.21 -11.36
C ASP A 255 8.04 0.48 -12.87
N ASN A 256 9.26 0.61 -13.41
CA ASN A 256 9.45 1.03 -14.80
C ASN A 256 8.69 0.18 -15.83
N GLN A 257 8.61 -1.14 -15.64
CA GLN A 257 7.93 -2.07 -16.56
C GLN A 257 6.77 -2.81 -15.90
N TYR A 258 6.34 -2.41 -14.70
CA TYR A 258 5.35 -3.16 -13.93
C TYR A 258 4.36 -2.23 -13.25
N GLY A 259 3.09 -2.61 -13.27
CA GLY A 259 2.06 -1.94 -12.50
C GLY A 259 0.68 -2.53 -12.74
N TYR A 260 -0.32 -1.68 -12.88
CA TYR A 260 -1.72 -2.05 -12.90
C TYR A 260 -2.46 -1.30 -14.01
N TYR A 261 -3.40 -1.99 -14.64
CA TYR A 261 -4.35 -1.41 -15.58
C TYR A 261 -5.76 -1.69 -15.09
N LEU A 262 -6.52 -0.61 -14.91
CA LEU A 262 -7.93 -0.65 -14.61
C LEU A 262 -8.69 -0.36 -15.91
N HIS A 263 -9.41 -1.36 -16.36
CA HIS A 263 -10.25 -1.26 -17.53
C HIS A 263 -11.56 -0.58 -17.14
N GLY A 264 -11.80 0.61 -17.67
CA GLY A 264 -13.01 1.39 -17.44
C GLY A 264 -13.62 1.85 -18.76
N ARG A 265 -13.41 1.11 -19.85
CA ARG A 265 -14.12 1.39 -21.10
C ARG A 265 -15.58 1.02 -20.89
N SER A 266 -16.46 2.00 -21.05
CA SER A 266 -17.89 1.75 -20.96
C SER A 266 -18.33 0.89 -22.15
N PRO A 267 -19.23 -0.08 -21.95
CA PRO A 267 -19.83 -0.79 -23.07
C PRO A 267 -20.88 0.08 -23.80
N HIS A 268 -21.22 1.25 -23.26
CA HIS A 268 -22.10 2.24 -23.88
C HIS A 268 -21.36 3.11 -24.90
N GLU A 269 -22.07 3.57 -25.93
CA GLU A 269 -21.48 4.41 -27.00
C GLU A 269 -20.98 5.77 -26.50
N THR A 270 -21.70 6.38 -25.55
CA THR A 270 -21.35 7.65 -24.93
C THR A 270 -21.74 7.62 -23.45
N THR A 271 -20.96 8.28 -22.62
CA THR A 271 -21.17 8.29 -21.15
C THR A 271 -21.53 9.66 -20.59
N ASP A 272 -21.23 10.73 -21.31
CA ASP A 272 -21.66 12.08 -20.96
C ASP A 272 -23.09 12.30 -21.47
N VAL A 273 -24.05 11.73 -20.73
CA VAL A 273 -25.47 11.67 -21.10
C VAL A 273 -26.37 12.21 -20.00
N ASN A 274 -27.58 12.63 -20.38
CA ASN A 274 -28.58 13.10 -19.42
C ASN A 274 -29.03 11.97 -18.48
N VAL A 275 -29.55 12.34 -17.31
CA VAL A 275 -29.99 11.40 -16.25
C VAL A 275 -30.93 10.31 -16.79
N LYS A 276 -31.85 10.66 -17.70
CA LYS A 276 -32.79 9.71 -18.31
C LYS A 276 -32.08 8.63 -19.12
N ASP A 277 -31.10 9.02 -19.94
CA ASP A 277 -30.33 8.11 -20.78
C ASP A 277 -29.39 7.25 -19.94
N MET A 278 -28.82 7.84 -18.88
CA MET A 278 -28.04 7.10 -17.89
C MET A 278 -28.87 5.99 -17.21
N MET A 279 -30.10 6.29 -16.78
CA MET A 279 -31.00 5.28 -16.20
C MET A 279 -31.36 4.18 -17.20
N LEU A 280 -31.55 4.53 -18.48
CA LEU A 280 -31.82 3.55 -19.54
C LEU A 280 -30.60 2.64 -19.79
N ASN A 281 -29.39 3.20 -19.76
CA ASN A 281 -28.14 2.45 -19.89
C ASN A 281 -27.96 1.45 -18.74
N LEU A 282 -28.15 1.90 -17.50
CA LEU A 282 -28.11 1.03 -16.32
C LEU A 282 -29.15 -0.07 -16.37
N LYS A 283 -30.37 0.24 -16.84
CA LYS A 283 -31.42 -0.77 -17.02
C LYS A 283 -31.03 -1.83 -18.05
N ARG A 284 -30.49 -1.42 -19.20
CA ARG A 284 -30.03 -2.35 -20.25
C ARG A 284 -28.89 -3.24 -19.77
N GLU A 285 -28.00 -2.70 -18.94
CA GLU A 285 -26.93 -3.46 -18.31
C GLU A 285 -27.47 -4.48 -17.30
N SER A 286 -28.44 -4.09 -16.45
CA SER A 286 -29.09 -5.02 -15.51
C SER A 286 -29.87 -6.14 -16.19
N GLU A 287 -30.34 -5.91 -17.41
CA GLU A 287 -31.03 -6.89 -18.25
C GLU A 287 -30.05 -7.73 -19.10
N GLU A 288 -28.73 -7.57 -18.92
CA GLU A 288 -27.65 -8.22 -19.68
C GLU A 288 -27.78 -8.07 -21.22
N LYS A 289 -28.42 -6.97 -21.68
CA LYS A 289 -28.63 -6.70 -23.11
C LYS A 289 -27.40 -6.12 -23.83
N ILE A 290 -26.36 -5.80 -23.07
CA ILE A 290 -25.15 -5.13 -23.52
C ILE A 290 -23.94 -5.99 -23.13
N GLY A 291 -22.84 -5.85 -23.85
CA GLY A 291 -21.58 -6.52 -23.52
C GLY A 291 -21.12 -6.21 -22.10
N ARG A 292 -20.44 -7.19 -21.49
CA ARG A 292 -19.86 -7.09 -20.16
C ARG A 292 -18.72 -6.06 -20.11
N ARG A 293 -18.39 -5.58 -18.90
CA ARG A 293 -17.44 -4.48 -18.67
C ARG A 293 -15.96 -4.86 -18.74
N GLY A 294 -15.61 -6.12 -18.99
CA GLY A 294 -14.22 -6.58 -19.03
C GLY A 294 -13.50 -6.25 -20.34
N LEU A 295 -12.16 -6.37 -20.31
CA LEU A 295 -11.33 -6.07 -21.50
C LEU A 295 -11.51 -7.11 -22.62
N GLU A 296 -11.69 -8.38 -22.26
CA GLU A 296 -12.00 -9.45 -23.22
C GLU A 296 -13.51 -9.53 -23.46
N PRO A 297 -13.95 -9.87 -24.69
CA PRO A 297 -15.37 -10.02 -24.97
C PRO A 297 -15.98 -11.08 -24.05
N ASN A 298 -17.09 -10.74 -23.40
CA ASN A 298 -17.82 -11.57 -22.44
C ASN A 298 -17.11 -11.83 -21.09
N SER A 299 -16.01 -11.15 -20.78
CA SER A 299 -15.40 -11.16 -19.44
C SER A 299 -15.95 -10.01 -18.57
N ASP A 300 -16.00 -10.25 -17.26
CA ASP A 300 -16.28 -9.23 -16.23
C ASP A 300 -14.98 -8.73 -15.57
N ASP A 301 -13.82 -9.18 -16.03
CA ASP A 301 -12.53 -8.83 -15.46
C ASP A 301 -12.11 -7.41 -15.88
N GLN A 302 -12.00 -6.53 -14.89
CA GLN A 302 -11.62 -5.13 -15.12
C GLN A 302 -10.24 -4.76 -14.57
N MET A 303 -9.66 -5.63 -13.75
CA MET A 303 -8.38 -5.39 -13.08
C MET A 303 -7.30 -6.26 -13.67
N TYR A 304 -6.21 -5.63 -14.08
CA TYR A 304 -5.06 -6.32 -14.65
C TYR A 304 -3.77 -5.85 -13.99
N ILE A 305 -2.89 -6.79 -13.63
CA ILE A 305 -1.48 -6.49 -13.37
C ILE A 305 -0.77 -6.46 -14.71
N VAL A 306 -0.03 -5.41 -15.01
CA VAL A 306 0.62 -5.26 -16.32
C VAL A 306 2.13 -5.36 -16.16
N LYS A 307 2.74 -6.18 -17.00
CA LYS A 307 4.18 -6.18 -17.27
C LYS A 307 4.41 -5.75 -18.72
N VAL A 308 4.89 -4.53 -18.91
CA VAL A 308 5.09 -3.96 -20.25
C VAL A 308 6.46 -4.31 -20.83
N ASP A 309 6.51 -4.42 -22.15
CA ASP A 309 7.77 -4.60 -22.89
C ASP A 309 8.67 -3.36 -22.79
N ARG A 310 9.98 -3.56 -23.01
CA ARG A 310 10.97 -2.48 -23.00
C ARG A 310 10.74 -1.49 -24.13
N THR A 311 10.44 -1.97 -25.32
CA THR A 311 10.23 -1.10 -26.50
C THR A 311 9.01 -0.20 -26.30
N PHE A 312 7.92 -0.78 -25.80
CA PHE A 312 6.73 -0.03 -25.38
C PHE A 312 7.08 1.02 -24.33
N ARG A 313 7.82 0.65 -23.27
CA ARG A 313 8.17 1.56 -22.19
C ARG A 313 9.03 2.72 -22.65
N SER A 314 9.98 2.49 -23.56
CA SER A 314 10.82 3.54 -24.14
C SER A 314 10.02 4.56 -24.94
N GLN A 315 9.04 4.11 -25.73
CA GLN A 315 8.14 5.02 -26.45
C GLN A 315 7.22 5.78 -25.50
N TYR A 316 6.65 5.09 -24.51
CA TYR A 316 5.86 5.73 -23.46
C TYR A 316 6.67 6.81 -22.73
N GLU A 317 7.94 6.54 -22.41
CA GLU A 317 8.81 7.53 -21.78
C GLU A 317 9.11 8.72 -22.68
N LEU A 318 9.32 8.49 -23.98
CA LEU A 318 9.56 9.54 -24.96
C LEU A 318 8.37 10.51 -25.02
N LEU A 319 7.15 9.96 -25.09
CA LEU A 319 5.90 10.73 -25.07
C LEU A 319 5.68 11.45 -23.73
N LEU A 320 6.05 10.82 -22.62
CA LEU A 320 5.94 11.43 -21.29
C LEU A 320 6.99 12.53 -21.06
N ARG A 321 8.20 12.40 -21.64
CA ARG A 321 9.29 13.40 -21.50
C ARG A 321 9.05 14.62 -22.38
N SER A 322 8.60 14.43 -23.62
CA SER A 322 8.19 15.54 -24.50
C SER A 322 7.10 16.40 -23.83
N TYR A 323 6.24 15.74 -23.05
CA TYR A 323 5.24 16.33 -22.18
C TYR A 323 5.83 17.02 -20.92
N GLN A 324 6.73 16.39 -20.15
CA GLN A 324 7.24 16.93 -18.87
C GLN A 324 8.27 18.07 -19.02
N SER A 325 9.16 17.99 -20.02
CA SER A 325 10.25 18.95 -20.24
C SER A 325 9.76 20.37 -20.58
N ARG A 326 8.52 20.50 -21.05
CA ARG A 326 7.93 21.76 -21.50
C ARG A 326 7.23 22.55 -20.38
N ILE A 327 7.08 21.95 -19.19
CA ILE A 327 6.47 22.59 -18.01
C ILE A 327 7.49 23.48 -17.24
N LEU A 328 8.79 23.30 -17.50
CA LEU A 328 9.87 23.94 -16.72
C LEU A 328 10.31 25.33 -17.24
N THR A 329 9.86 25.77 -18.42
CA THR A 329 10.19 27.09 -18.98
C THR A 329 9.23 28.19 -18.53
N ARG A 330 9.22 28.51 -17.24
CA ARG A 330 8.45 29.65 -16.70
C ARG A 330 9.14 30.98 -17.02
N SER A 331 8.74 31.65 -18.11
CA SER A 331 8.96 33.09 -18.29
C SER A 331 8.13 33.66 -19.46
N ASN A 332 6.83 33.95 -19.23
CA ASN A 332 6.00 35.02 -19.84
C ASN A 332 4.52 34.61 -20.07
N LYS A 333 3.59 35.51 -19.72
CA LYS A 333 2.12 35.31 -19.84
C LYS A 333 1.59 35.03 -21.27
N LYS A 334 2.25 35.54 -22.33
CA LYS A 334 1.86 35.23 -23.73
C LYS A 334 2.30 33.84 -24.20
N ILE A 335 3.16 33.17 -23.45
CA ILE A 335 3.62 31.81 -23.73
C ILE A 335 2.66 30.77 -23.13
N GLU A 336 1.83 31.17 -22.14
CA GLU A 336 0.96 30.30 -21.34
C GLU A 336 -0.18 29.65 -22.14
N GLU A 337 -0.80 30.36 -23.09
CA GLU A 337 -1.82 29.79 -24.00
C GLU A 337 -1.22 28.76 -24.96
N ARG A 338 -0.08 29.10 -25.58
CA ARG A 338 0.62 28.21 -26.52
C ARG A 338 1.22 26.99 -25.82
N GLU A 339 1.69 27.14 -24.58
CA GLU A 339 2.12 26.03 -23.73
C GLU A 339 0.95 25.11 -23.37
N SER A 340 -0.21 25.67 -23.04
CA SER A 340 -1.43 24.90 -22.73
C SER A 340 -1.89 24.06 -23.92
N GLU A 341 -1.87 24.61 -25.13
CA GLU A 341 -2.19 23.87 -26.37
C GLU A 341 -1.21 22.73 -26.64
N ILE A 342 0.10 22.99 -26.49
CA ILE A 342 1.15 21.98 -26.68
C ILE A 342 1.03 20.85 -25.66
N LEU A 343 0.67 21.21 -24.42
CA LEU A 343 0.47 20.29 -23.31
C LEU A 343 -0.75 19.37 -23.55
N LEU A 344 -1.86 19.96 -24.01
CA LEU A 344 -3.06 19.22 -24.44
C LEU A 344 -2.76 18.29 -25.62
N ALA A 345 -2.01 18.75 -26.62
CA ALA A 345 -1.61 17.92 -27.76
C ALA A 345 -0.74 16.73 -27.32
N SER A 346 0.15 16.93 -26.35
CA SER A 346 1.00 15.87 -25.81
C SER A 346 0.19 14.86 -24.99
N TYR A 347 -0.78 15.30 -24.19
CA TYR A 347 -1.73 14.43 -23.49
C TYR A 347 -2.55 13.60 -24.47
N ARG A 348 -3.09 14.23 -25.53
CA ARG A 348 -3.83 13.55 -26.61
C ARG A 348 -2.99 12.48 -27.28
N GLY A 349 -1.75 12.80 -27.67
CA GLY A 349 -0.84 11.82 -28.29
C GLY A 349 -0.56 10.62 -27.39
N LEU A 350 -0.42 10.83 -26.08
CA LEU A 350 -0.25 9.73 -25.12
C LEU A 350 -1.54 8.90 -24.96
N ASN A 351 -2.70 9.57 -24.89
CA ASN A 351 -4.00 8.91 -24.82
C ASN A 351 -4.27 8.04 -26.05
N GLU A 352 -4.04 8.58 -27.25
CA GLU A 352 -4.19 7.86 -28.52
C GLU A 352 -3.24 6.66 -28.60
N PHE A 353 -1.98 6.82 -28.18
CA PHE A 353 -1.02 5.72 -28.13
C PHE A 353 -1.48 4.58 -27.22
N LEU A 354 -1.95 4.90 -26.00
CA LEU A 354 -2.43 3.88 -25.07
C LEU A 354 -3.74 3.24 -25.54
N CYS A 355 -4.69 4.02 -26.07
CA CYS A 355 -5.93 3.51 -26.67
C CYS A 355 -5.62 2.56 -27.83
N ALA A 356 -4.67 2.92 -28.69
CA ALA A 356 -4.21 2.09 -29.81
C ALA A 356 -3.53 0.79 -29.33
N PHE A 357 -2.71 0.89 -28.28
CA PHE A 357 -2.08 -0.28 -27.65
C PHE A 357 -3.12 -1.25 -27.09
N ILE A 358 -4.08 -0.78 -26.28
CA ILE A 358 -5.11 -1.63 -25.68
C ILE A 358 -6.02 -2.24 -26.75
N ASN A 359 -6.39 -1.48 -27.79
CA ASN A 359 -7.16 -1.98 -28.95
C ASN A 359 -6.36 -2.92 -29.87
N ARG A 360 -5.09 -3.21 -29.57
CA ARG A 360 -4.19 -4.04 -30.40
C ARG A 360 -4.04 -3.51 -31.83
N SER A 361 -4.15 -2.20 -32.03
CA SER A 361 -4.01 -1.58 -33.35
C SER A 361 -2.55 -1.26 -33.71
N LEU A 362 -1.61 -1.52 -32.80
CA LEU A 362 -0.17 -1.33 -33.00
C LEU A 362 0.51 -2.71 -33.12
N PRO A 363 0.82 -3.20 -34.33
CA PRO A 363 1.46 -4.52 -34.53
C PRO A 363 2.82 -4.63 -33.81
N THR A 364 3.46 -3.48 -33.59
CA THR A 364 4.73 -3.37 -32.89
C THR A 364 4.61 -3.65 -31.39
N TYR A 365 3.46 -3.41 -30.76
CA TYR A 365 3.30 -3.55 -29.31
C TYR A 365 2.14 -4.48 -29.01
N ASN A 366 2.41 -5.79 -28.99
CA ASN A 366 1.41 -6.79 -28.65
C ASN A 366 1.43 -7.12 -27.17
N TYR A 367 0.30 -7.62 -26.68
CA TYR A 367 0.18 -8.13 -25.33
C TYR A 367 -0.68 -9.39 -25.25
N ILE A 368 -0.41 -10.20 -24.23
CA ILE A 368 -1.11 -11.44 -23.94
C ILE A 368 -1.83 -11.31 -22.59
N ILE A 369 -3.08 -11.74 -22.52
CA ILE A 369 -3.86 -11.80 -21.28
C ILE A 369 -3.74 -13.24 -20.73
N ARG A 370 -3.33 -13.39 -19.46
CA ARG A 370 -3.25 -14.71 -18.80
C ARG A 370 -3.46 -14.62 -17.28
N PRO A 371 -4.01 -15.63 -16.61
CA PRO A 371 -3.98 -15.66 -15.14
C PRO A 371 -2.56 -15.91 -14.60
N ARG A 372 -2.29 -15.48 -13.36
CA ARG A 372 -1.07 -15.84 -12.63
C ARG A 372 -1.15 -17.26 -12.10
N TRP A 373 -0.04 -17.99 -12.19
CA TRP A 373 0.09 -19.30 -11.55
C TRP A 373 0.18 -19.18 -10.03
N MET A 374 -0.15 -20.25 -9.30
CA MET A 374 -0.14 -20.25 -7.84
C MET A 374 1.24 -19.87 -7.26
N LEU A 375 2.33 -20.35 -7.86
CA LEU A 375 3.69 -19.98 -7.43
C LEU A 375 4.03 -18.51 -7.74
N GLU A 376 3.55 -17.98 -8.87
CA GLU A 376 3.69 -16.54 -9.19
C GLU A 376 2.95 -15.70 -8.15
N LYS A 377 1.75 -16.12 -7.74
CA LYS A 377 0.98 -15.46 -6.68
C LYS A 377 1.68 -15.52 -5.32
N LEU A 378 2.15 -16.70 -4.91
CA LEU A 378 2.77 -16.91 -3.60
C LEU A 378 4.09 -16.14 -3.43
N LEU A 379 4.98 -16.23 -4.42
CA LEU A 379 6.28 -15.56 -4.39
C LEU A 379 6.19 -14.08 -4.82
N ASN A 380 5.02 -13.65 -5.28
CA ASN A 380 4.81 -12.36 -5.94
C ASN A 380 5.88 -12.09 -7.02
N CYS A 381 6.21 -13.11 -7.81
CA CYS A 381 7.15 -13.03 -8.93
C CYS A 381 6.41 -13.27 -10.25
N GLU A 382 6.97 -12.76 -11.34
CA GLU A 382 6.53 -13.09 -12.70
C GLU A 382 7.54 -14.08 -13.27
N PHE A 383 7.12 -15.32 -13.52
CA PHE A 383 7.98 -16.22 -14.29
C PHE A 383 8.02 -15.69 -15.73
N ARG A 384 9.22 -15.68 -16.32
CA ARG A 384 9.34 -15.32 -17.72
C ARG A 384 8.57 -16.34 -18.53
N SER A 385 7.52 -15.89 -19.22
CA SER A 385 6.82 -16.73 -20.19
C SER A 385 7.76 -16.95 -21.37
N THR A 386 8.05 -18.21 -21.65
CA THR A 386 8.92 -18.73 -22.72
C THR A 386 8.28 -18.57 -24.10
N ARG A 387 7.86 -17.35 -24.47
CA ARG A 387 7.56 -16.99 -25.85
C ARG A 387 8.53 -15.91 -26.30
N THR A 388 9.81 -16.18 -26.06
CA THR A 388 10.90 -15.44 -26.67
C THR A 388 10.92 -15.86 -28.14
N SER A 389 10.51 -14.98 -29.04
CA SER A 389 10.95 -15.12 -30.43
C SER A 389 12.46 -14.89 -30.42
N GLU A 390 13.24 -15.97 -30.40
CA GLU A 390 14.72 -15.97 -30.38
C GLU A 390 15.32 -15.15 -31.54
N LEU A 391 14.52 -14.83 -32.57
CA LEU A 391 14.93 -14.06 -33.74
C LEU A 391 14.88 -12.53 -33.56
N LEU A 392 14.25 -11.98 -32.50
CA LEU A 392 13.97 -10.53 -32.41
C LEU A 392 14.14 -9.87 -31.03
N ASP A 393 14.60 -10.59 -30.00
CA ASP A 393 14.77 -10.04 -28.64
C ASP A 393 13.51 -9.31 -28.09
N LYS A 394 12.35 -9.63 -28.65
CA LYS A 394 11.08 -8.94 -28.40
C LYS A 394 10.21 -9.80 -27.50
N THR A 395 9.93 -9.29 -26.31
CA THR A 395 8.98 -9.90 -25.38
C THR A 395 7.64 -9.19 -25.49
N ASP A 396 6.56 -9.93 -25.70
CA ASP A 396 5.22 -9.33 -25.65
C ASP A 396 4.90 -8.85 -24.21
N SER A 397 4.12 -7.78 -24.12
CA SER A 397 3.62 -7.32 -22.82
C SER A 397 2.63 -8.34 -22.25
N ILE A 398 2.50 -8.44 -20.93
CA ILE A 398 1.64 -9.44 -20.29
C ILE A 398 0.66 -8.72 -19.36
N PHE A 399 -0.62 -9.03 -19.53
CA PHE A 399 -1.72 -8.57 -18.70
C PHE A 399 -2.19 -9.76 -17.88
N TYR A 400 -2.02 -9.67 -16.57
CA TYR A 400 -2.48 -10.69 -15.66
C TYR A 400 -3.81 -10.34 -15.05
N ILE A 401 -4.81 -11.22 -15.18
CA ILE A 401 -6.11 -11.05 -14.54
C ILE A 401 -5.91 -11.00 -13.01
N ASP A 402 -6.43 -9.95 -12.36
CA ASP A 402 -6.21 -9.66 -10.94
C ASP A 402 -7.52 -9.64 -10.14
N PRO A 403 -8.11 -10.82 -9.82
CA PRO A 403 -9.31 -10.89 -9.00
C PRO A 403 -9.03 -10.50 -7.52
N ASP A 404 -7.76 -10.57 -7.11
CA ASP A 404 -7.30 -10.37 -5.73
C ASP A 404 -7.14 -8.88 -5.37
N ARG A 405 -7.45 -7.96 -6.29
CA ARG A 405 -7.40 -6.49 -6.11
C ARG A 405 -6.03 -6.00 -5.67
N ASN A 406 -4.96 -6.53 -6.27
CA ASN A 406 -3.58 -6.14 -6.00
C ASN A 406 -3.30 -4.67 -6.36
N PHE A 407 -4.16 -4.04 -7.17
CA PHE A 407 -4.17 -2.58 -7.35
C PHE A 407 -4.10 -1.82 -6.02
N ALA A 408 -4.67 -2.35 -4.92
CA ALA A 408 -4.58 -1.73 -3.60
C ALA A 408 -3.14 -1.42 -3.14
N LYS A 409 -2.10 -2.07 -3.71
CA LYS A 409 -0.68 -1.79 -3.44
C LYS A 409 -0.23 -0.40 -3.88
N THR A 410 -0.99 0.31 -4.72
CA THR A 410 -0.71 1.71 -5.10
C THR A 410 -1.10 2.70 -4.00
N ILE A 411 -1.98 2.29 -3.08
CA ILE A 411 -2.53 3.08 -1.98
C ILE A 411 -2.19 2.48 -0.61
N PHE A 412 -2.52 3.17 0.48
CA PHE A 412 -2.25 2.68 1.82
C PHE A 412 -2.92 1.35 2.16
N ALA A 413 -4.11 1.08 1.64
CA ALA A 413 -4.84 -0.17 1.88
C ALA A 413 -4.07 -1.45 1.50
N GLY A 414 -3.18 -1.40 0.51
CA GLY A 414 -2.34 -2.55 0.13
C GLY A 414 -1.16 -2.81 1.08
N TYR A 415 -0.82 -1.85 1.94
CA TYR A 415 0.25 -1.92 2.94
C TYR A 415 -0.26 -1.75 4.37
N GLU A 416 -1.55 -2.07 4.59
CA GLU A 416 -2.22 -1.98 5.89
C GLU A 416 -1.41 -2.65 7.01
N ASN A 417 -0.88 -3.85 6.75
CA ASN A 417 -0.06 -4.59 7.73
C ASN A 417 1.21 -3.85 8.13
N SER A 418 1.93 -3.26 7.16
CA SER A 418 3.16 -2.52 7.45
C SER A 418 2.87 -1.27 8.27
N LEU A 419 1.82 -0.52 7.88
CA LEU A 419 1.41 0.69 8.59
C LEU A 419 0.87 0.37 9.99
N PHE A 420 0.13 -0.73 10.15
CA PHE A 420 -0.34 -1.23 11.44
C PHE A 420 0.82 -1.60 12.36
N ILE A 421 1.80 -2.36 11.87
CA ILE A 421 3.00 -2.73 12.63
C ILE A 421 3.77 -1.47 13.05
N TRP A 422 3.89 -0.47 12.18
CA TRP A 422 4.56 0.78 12.53
C TRP A 422 3.81 1.59 13.60
N ASN A 423 2.48 1.72 13.49
CA ASN A 423 1.66 2.36 14.52
C ASN A 423 1.78 1.65 15.87
N MET A 424 1.72 0.32 15.87
CA MET A 424 1.91 -0.50 17.06
C MET A 424 3.33 -0.36 17.62
N ALA A 425 4.37 -0.44 16.79
CA ALA A 425 5.76 -0.25 17.21
C ALA A 425 6.00 1.13 17.83
N THR A 426 5.38 2.17 17.27
CA THR A 426 5.41 3.53 17.81
C THR A 426 4.77 3.59 19.20
N PHE A 427 3.59 3.00 19.37
CA PHE A 427 2.90 2.96 20.67
C PHE A 427 3.74 2.24 21.72
N LEU A 428 4.26 1.05 21.38
CA LEU A 428 5.09 0.25 22.28
C LEU A 428 6.42 0.95 22.62
N PHE A 429 7.04 1.62 21.65
CA PHE A 429 8.27 2.37 21.87
C PHE A 429 8.07 3.52 22.86
N ILE A 430 7.05 4.35 22.64
CA ILE A 430 6.77 5.49 23.53
C ILE A 430 6.39 5.01 24.93
N ASP A 431 5.52 4.01 25.03
CA ASP A 431 5.10 3.47 26.32
C ASP A 431 6.26 2.84 27.10
N TYR A 432 7.19 2.15 26.42
CA TYR A 432 8.35 1.52 27.05
C TYR A 432 9.25 2.54 27.76
N PHE A 433 9.45 3.72 27.19
CA PHE A 433 10.30 4.76 27.79
C PHE A 433 9.54 5.70 28.73
N ALA A 434 8.28 6.03 28.41
CA ALA A 434 7.51 6.99 29.19
C ALA A 434 6.68 6.37 30.32
N PHE A 435 6.48 5.04 30.31
CA PHE A 435 5.55 4.32 31.18
C PHE A 435 4.16 4.98 31.22
N ASN A 436 3.69 5.47 30.07
CA ASN A 436 2.42 6.18 29.96
C ASN A 436 1.69 5.83 28.64
N TYR A 437 0.60 5.07 28.76
CA TYR A 437 -0.23 4.66 27.62
C TYR A 437 -0.93 5.84 26.94
N VAL A 438 -1.34 6.85 27.71
CA VAL A 438 -2.02 8.04 27.17
C VAL A 438 -1.05 8.84 26.30
N LEU A 439 0.18 9.05 26.77
CA LEU A 439 1.21 9.72 25.98
C LEU A 439 1.54 8.92 24.72
N ALA A 440 1.68 7.59 24.84
CA ALA A 440 1.91 6.71 23.71
C ALA A 440 0.81 6.82 22.65
N ALA A 441 -0.46 6.79 23.05
CA ALA A 441 -1.59 6.98 22.15
C ALA A 441 -1.57 8.32 21.42
N ILE A 442 -1.33 9.42 22.14
CA ILE A 442 -1.29 10.77 21.55
C ILE A 442 -0.17 10.85 20.51
N ILE A 443 1.04 10.40 20.85
CA ILE A 443 2.19 10.47 19.93
C ILE A 443 1.98 9.55 18.73
N THR A 444 1.48 8.32 18.92
CA THR A 444 1.15 7.41 17.80
C THR A 444 0.11 8.02 16.88
N TYR A 445 -0.94 8.65 17.43
CA TYR A 445 -1.96 9.32 16.62
C TYR A 445 -1.37 10.49 15.81
N LEU A 446 -0.56 11.35 16.45
CA LEU A 446 0.10 12.47 15.78
C LEU A 446 1.03 12.01 14.66
N LEU A 447 1.86 10.99 14.90
CA LEU A 447 2.76 10.45 13.87
C LEU A 447 1.98 9.83 12.70
N ASN A 448 0.87 9.14 12.98
CA ASN A 448 -0.01 8.64 11.93
C ASN A 448 -0.64 9.78 11.11
N LEU A 449 -1.08 10.87 11.74
CA LEU A 449 -1.58 12.05 11.03
C LEU A 449 -0.52 12.66 10.12
N ILE A 450 0.72 12.80 10.62
CA ILE A 450 1.84 13.30 9.82
C ILE A 450 2.09 12.39 8.61
N ALA A 451 2.11 11.07 8.80
CA ALA A 451 2.30 10.12 7.71
C ALA A 451 1.18 10.21 6.63
N VAL A 452 -0.08 10.35 7.06
CA VAL A 452 -1.22 10.55 6.16
C VAL A 452 -1.09 11.85 5.39
N GLN A 453 -0.77 12.96 6.07
CA GLN A 453 -0.61 14.27 5.44
C GLN A 453 0.57 14.29 4.46
N MET A 454 1.70 13.67 4.82
CA MET A 454 2.84 13.51 3.91
C MET A 454 2.44 12.74 2.66
N ARG A 455 1.72 11.62 2.80
CA ARG A 455 1.25 10.81 1.66
C ARG A 455 0.26 11.56 0.79
N GLN A 456 -0.68 12.29 1.38
CA GLN A 456 -1.68 13.08 0.65
C GLN A 456 -1.01 14.21 -0.13
N SER A 457 -0.15 14.99 0.53
CA SER A 457 0.54 16.12 -0.11
C SER A 457 1.47 15.66 -1.24
N LEU A 458 2.32 14.67 -1.00
CA LEU A 458 3.23 14.16 -2.05
C LEU A 458 2.47 13.45 -3.16
N GLY A 459 1.42 12.71 -2.81
CA GLY A 459 0.55 12.01 -3.75
C GLY A 459 -0.22 12.95 -4.68
N GLN A 460 -0.86 13.97 -4.13
CA GLN A 460 -1.56 15.02 -4.88
C GLN A 460 -0.60 15.79 -5.79
N GLN A 461 0.60 16.10 -5.32
CA GLN A 461 1.64 16.73 -6.13
C GLN A 461 2.06 15.87 -7.32
N ASN A 462 2.28 14.57 -7.08
CA ASN A 462 2.65 13.64 -8.14
C ASN A 462 1.50 13.43 -9.12
N LEU A 463 0.27 13.25 -8.62
CA LEU A 463 -0.93 13.12 -9.44
C LEU A 463 -1.08 14.32 -10.39
N ALA A 464 -1.10 15.55 -9.85
CA ALA A 464 -1.19 16.77 -10.64
C ALA A 464 -0.08 16.90 -11.68
N LYS A 465 1.17 16.56 -11.31
CA LYS A 465 2.32 16.61 -12.23
C LYS A 465 2.22 15.59 -13.35
N LYS A 466 1.69 14.39 -13.07
CA LYS A 466 1.65 13.27 -14.01
C LYS A 466 0.41 13.29 -14.90
N THR A 467 -0.70 13.86 -14.44
CA THR A 467 -1.99 13.84 -15.15
C THR A 467 -2.42 15.20 -15.71
N LEU A 468 -1.65 16.28 -15.49
CA LEU A 468 -1.98 17.69 -15.81
C LEU A 468 -3.19 18.27 -15.10
N ILE A 469 -3.76 17.54 -14.17
CA ILE A 469 -4.94 18.00 -13.47
C ILE A 469 -4.47 19.08 -12.50
N PRO A 470 -4.99 20.32 -12.61
CA PRO A 470 -4.59 21.38 -11.69
C PRO A 470 -4.89 20.94 -10.26
N LYS A 471 -3.95 21.21 -9.34
CA LYS A 471 -4.07 20.80 -7.93
C LYS A 471 -5.38 21.25 -7.27
N ASN A 472 -5.94 22.37 -7.72
CA ASN A 472 -7.19 22.93 -7.19
C ASN A 472 -8.41 22.02 -7.41
N PHE A 473 -8.33 21.08 -8.36
CA PHE A 473 -9.37 20.09 -8.63
C PHE A 473 -9.15 18.76 -7.90
N LEU A 474 -8.02 18.60 -7.21
CA LEU A 474 -7.71 17.44 -6.40
C LEU A 474 -7.97 17.82 -4.94
N ILE A 475 -9.14 17.46 -4.43
CA ILE A 475 -9.59 17.84 -3.08
C ILE A 475 -9.14 16.79 -2.05
#